data_AF-A0A2N9P059-F1
#
_entry.id   AF-A0A2N9P059-F1
#
_cell.length_a   1.000
_cell.length_b   1.000
_cell.length_c   1.000
_cell.angle_alpha   90.00
_cell.angle_beta   90.00
_cell.angle_gamma   90.00
#
_symmetry.space_group_name_H-M   'P 1'
#
loop_
_entity.id
_entity.type
_entity.pdbx_description
1 polymer ?
#
loop_
_entity_poly.entity_id
_entity_poly.type
_entity_poly.pdbx_seq_one_letter_code
_entity_poly.pdbx_strand_id
1 'polypeptide(L)'
;MYMGHYCRICGRSRPNEQFSGRGHAVHVCKKCQRMPREKRDRIERLDELHRLLQQSVISAKNIARLKTLSRHDNPQVAEHAVLILEIARVLPGKRNRWLKLAQRHRPLFERTIELFGLEFFRDLLAGYGDFESPLWDILDQYRVAPPWTARACDCGSGRSFRDCCLERENELAEHIFAGDAEAGG
;
A
#
# COMPACT_ATOMS: atom_id res chain seq x y z
N MET A 1 -6.07 29.41 20.86
CA MET A 1 -6.58 28.32 20.01
C MET A 1 -5.99 27.02 20.54
N TYR A 2 -6.75 26.20 21.27
CA TYR A 2 -6.22 24.95 21.84
C TYR A 2 -5.97 23.96 20.69
N MET A 3 -4.70 23.82 20.33
CA MET A 3 -4.25 22.92 19.27
C MET A 3 -4.37 21.49 19.80
N GLY A 4 -5.40 20.77 19.33
CA GLY A 4 -5.55 19.35 19.62
C GLY A 4 -4.32 18.55 19.18
N HIS A 5 -4.11 17.38 19.77
CA HIS A 5 -3.01 16.49 19.43
C HIS A 5 -3.43 15.46 18.36
N TYR A 6 -2.47 15.08 17.51
CA TYR A 6 -2.65 14.03 16.51
C TYR A 6 -2.57 12.64 17.15
N CYS A 7 -3.52 11.76 16.84
CA CYS A 7 -3.49 10.36 17.27
C CYS A 7 -2.80 9.48 16.21
N ARG A 8 -1.71 8.80 16.58
CA ARG A 8 -0.93 7.95 15.66
C ARG A 8 -1.62 6.67 15.18
N ILE A 9 -2.71 6.24 15.84
CA ILE A 9 -3.44 5.02 15.47
C ILE A 9 -4.57 5.32 14.49
N CYS A 10 -5.34 6.40 14.71
CA CYS A 10 -6.48 6.72 13.85
C CYS A 10 -6.25 7.90 12.91
N GLY A 11 -5.08 8.56 13.01
CA GLY A 11 -4.69 9.67 12.16
C GLY A 11 -5.50 10.96 12.31
N ARG A 12 -6.33 11.07 13.36
CA ARG A 12 -7.19 12.25 13.58
C ARG A 12 -6.60 13.17 14.65
N SER A 13 -6.74 14.48 14.45
CA SER A 13 -6.56 15.45 15.53
C SER A 13 -7.67 15.31 16.55
N ARG A 14 -7.32 15.30 17.84
CA ARG A 14 -8.23 15.13 18.97
C ARG A 14 -7.89 16.16 20.04
N PRO A 15 -8.88 16.65 20.80
CA PRO A 15 -8.61 17.57 21.89
C PRO A 15 -7.85 16.87 23.03
N ASN A 16 -7.16 17.65 23.86
CA ASN A 16 -6.20 17.13 24.85
C ASN A 16 -6.84 16.17 25.85
N GLU A 17 -8.11 16.40 26.21
CA GLU A 17 -8.89 15.57 27.13
C GLU A 17 -9.16 14.16 26.59
N GLN A 18 -8.99 13.94 25.29
CA GLN A 18 -9.14 12.63 24.65
C GLN A 18 -7.85 11.80 24.62
N PHE A 19 -6.75 12.28 25.21
CA PHE A 19 -5.54 11.50 25.41
C PHE A 19 -5.41 11.07 26.87
N SER A 20 -4.69 9.97 27.12
CA SER A 20 -4.46 9.43 28.45
C SER A 20 -2.96 9.41 28.75
N GLY A 21 -2.43 10.46 29.40
CA GLY A 21 -1.04 10.51 29.87
C GLY A 21 -0.22 11.69 29.34
N ARG A 22 0.95 11.91 29.95
CA ARG A 22 1.95 12.92 29.53
C ARG A 22 3.06 12.23 28.72
N GLY A 23 3.36 12.74 27.53
CA GLY A 23 4.54 12.35 26.73
C GLY A 23 4.25 11.89 25.29
N HIS A 24 5.21 12.14 24.39
CA HIS A 24 5.12 11.82 22.95
C HIS A 24 4.87 10.34 22.63
N ALA A 25 5.25 9.42 23.53
CA ALA A 25 4.99 7.99 23.39
C ALA A 25 3.49 7.62 23.52
N VAL A 26 2.64 8.53 24.01
CA VAL A 26 1.24 8.27 24.39
C VAL A 26 0.23 9.04 23.55
N HIS A 27 0.61 9.49 22.35
CA HIS A 27 -0.28 10.14 21.37
C HIS A 27 -1.24 9.13 20.71
N VAL A 28 -1.92 8.34 21.54
CA VAL A 28 -2.97 7.41 21.18
C VAL A 28 -4.21 7.86 21.96
N CYS A 29 -5.26 8.26 21.24
CA CYS A 29 -6.48 8.71 21.89
C CYS A 29 -7.15 7.58 22.69
N LYS A 30 -7.96 7.94 23.70
CA LYS A 30 -8.67 6.99 24.58
C LYS A 30 -9.46 5.93 23.81
N LYS A 31 -10.06 6.29 22.66
CA LYS A 31 -10.76 5.34 21.78
C LYS A 31 -9.81 4.28 21.23
N CYS A 32 -8.66 4.69 20.71
CA CYS A 32 -7.65 3.78 20.19
C CYS A 32 -6.95 2.99 21.32
N GLN A 33 -6.82 3.55 22.52
CA GLN A 33 -6.27 2.82 23.67
C GLN A 33 -7.11 1.59 24.04
N ARG A 34 -8.44 1.64 23.83
CA ARG A 34 -9.35 0.50 24.04
C ARG A 34 -9.25 -0.59 22.96
N MET A 35 -8.52 -0.34 21.88
CA MET A 35 -8.31 -1.33 20.81
C MET A 35 -7.37 -2.45 21.28
N PRO A 36 -7.59 -3.71 20.84
CA PRO A 36 -6.67 -4.82 21.08
C PRO A 36 -5.22 -4.46 20.75
N ARG A 37 -4.28 -4.95 21.57
CA ARG A 37 -2.85 -4.65 21.40
C ARG A 37 -2.33 -5.09 20.04
N GLU A 38 -2.72 -6.28 19.57
CA GLU A 38 -2.34 -6.81 18.26
C GLU A 38 -2.78 -5.90 17.10
N LYS A 39 -4.02 -5.39 17.16
CA LYS A 39 -4.54 -4.46 16.14
C LYS A 39 -3.76 -3.14 16.13
N ARG A 40 -3.44 -2.61 17.31
CA ARG A 40 -2.63 -1.40 17.42
C ARG A 40 -1.22 -1.63 16.92
N ASP A 41 -0.58 -2.72 17.34
CA ASP A 41 0.79 -3.02 16.93
C ASP A 41 0.87 -3.23 15.42
N ARG A 42 -0.07 -3.95 14.80
CA ARG A 42 -0.20 -4.02 13.33
C ARG A 42 -0.19 -2.62 12.68
N ILE A 43 -1.05 -1.72 13.15
CA ILE A 43 -1.14 -0.34 12.60
C ILE A 43 0.20 0.38 12.75
N GLU A 44 0.82 0.28 13.93
CA GLU A 44 2.09 0.95 14.22
C GLU A 44 3.25 0.40 13.40
N ARG A 45 3.30 -0.92 13.18
CA ARG A 45 4.33 -1.55 12.35
C ARG A 45 4.15 -1.22 10.88
N LEU A 46 2.92 -1.22 10.36
CA LEU A 46 2.66 -0.80 8.99
C LEU A 46 3.05 0.66 8.78
N ASP A 47 2.67 1.56 9.69
CA ASP A 47 3.08 2.97 9.65
C ASP A 47 4.61 3.14 9.76
N GLU A 48 5.29 2.35 10.59
CA GLU A 48 6.75 2.28 10.63
C GLU A 48 7.34 1.90 9.27
N LEU A 49 6.81 0.86 8.63
CA LEU A 49 7.24 0.37 7.31
C LEU A 49 7.05 1.42 6.22
N HIS A 50 5.90 2.10 6.18
CA HIS A 50 5.66 3.21 5.25
C HIS A 50 6.66 4.36 5.47
N ARG A 51 6.95 4.71 6.74
CA ARG A 51 7.95 5.73 7.05
C ARG A 51 9.36 5.35 6.60
N LEU A 52 9.74 4.07 6.71
CA LEU A 52 11.02 3.59 6.20
C LEU A 52 11.13 3.76 4.68
N LEU A 53 10.07 3.50 3.92
CA LEU A 53 10.03 3.75 2.48
C LEU A 53 10.20 5.24 2.13
N GLN A 54 9.74 6.15 3.00
CA GLN A 54 9.85 7.59 2.75
C GLN A 54 11.23 8.19 3.03
N GLN A 55 12.14 7.44 3.66
CA GLN A 55 13.50 7.90 3.90
C GLN A 55 14.29 8.02 2.59
N SER A 56 15.18 9.03 2.53
CA SER A 56 16.05 9.27 1.37
C SER A 56 16.90 8.05 1.03
N VAL A 57 17.39 7.33 2.03
CA VAL A 57 18.11 6.06 1.92
C VAL A 57 17.67 5.15 3.07
N ILE A 58 17.34 3.89 2.76
CA ILE A 58 17.09 2.87 3.79
C ILE A 58 18.44 2.41 4.36
N SER A 59 18.76 2.88 5.56
CA SER A 59 20.06 2.61 6.21
C SER A 59 20.26 1.13 6.58
N ALA A 60 21.52 0.73 6.84
CA ALA A 60 21.83 -0.62 7.35
C ALA A 60 21.10 -0.96 8.65
N LYS A 61 20.91 0.02 9.54
CA LYS A 61 20.10 -0.12 10.75
C LYS A 61 18.64 -0.46 10.41
N ASN A 62 18.08 0.21 9.41
CA ASN A 62 16.70 -0.03 8.99
C ASN A 62 16.55 -1.35 8.23
N ILE A 63 17.58 -1.78 7.49
CA ILE A 63 17.65 -3.13 6.92
C ILE A 63 17.62 -4.19 8.04
N ALA A 64 18.38 -4.00 9.12
CA ALA A 64 18.33 -4.89 10.28
C ALA A 64 16.94 -4.89 10.93
N ARG A 65 16.31 -3.72 11.06
CA ARG A 65 14.94 -3.58 11.57
C ARG A 65 13.92 -4.32 10.69
N LEU A 66 14.02 -4.20 9.37
CA LEU A 66 13.16 -4.91 8.40
C LEU A 66 13.31 -6.44 8.52
N LYS A 67 14.52 -6.96 8.75
CA LYS A 67 14.74 -8.40 9.02
C LYS A 67 14.06 -8.89 10.29
N THR A 68 13.94 -8.03 11.30
CA THR A 68 13.16 -8.36 12.51
C THR A 68 11.68 -8.38 12.19
N LEU A 69 11.18 -7.35 11.48
CA LEU A 69 9.77 -7.22 11.13
C LEU A 69 9.29 -8.29 10.13
N SER A 70 10.17 -8.86 9.31
CA SER A 70 9.83 -9.95 8.39
C SER A 70 9.44 -11.26 9.10
N ARG A 71 9.66 -11.34 10.42
CA ARG A 71 9.29 -12.49 11.26
C ARG A 71 8.19 -12.13 12.26
N HIS A 72 7.46 -11.06 12.00
CA HIS A 72 6.40 -10.59 12.88
C HIS A 72 5.19 -11.56 12.88
N ASP A 73 4.55 -11.74 14.02
CA ASP A 73 3.41 -12.66 14.16
C ASP A 73 2.20 -12.25 13.29
N ASN A 74 2.08 -10.95 13.00
CA ASN A 74 1.10 -10.45 12.05
C ASN A 74 1.58 -10.67 10.60
N PRO A 75 0.87 -11.49 9.79
CA PRO A 75 1.33 -11.87 8.46
C PRO A 75 1.45 -10.68 7.51
N GLN A 76 0.53 -9.71 7.59
CA GLN A 76 0.59 -8.52 6.74
C GLN A 76 1.85 -7.68 7.03
N VAL A 77 2.19 -7.50 8.32
CA VAL A 77 3.42 -6.80 8.72
C VAL A 77 4.65 -7.54 8.20
N ALA A 78 4.68 -8.87 8.35
CA ALA A 78 5.80 -9.69 7.90
C ALA A 78 5.98 -9.59 6.38
N GLU A 79 4.90 -9.73 5.61
CA GLU A 79 4.93 -9.64 4.15
C GLU A 79 5.38 -8.27 3.64
N HIS A 80 4.85 -7.18 4.23
CA HIS A 80 5.29 -5.82 3.90
C HIS A 80 6.78 -5.63 4.22
N ALA A 81 7.24 -6.14 5.36
CA ALA A 81 8.65 -6.04 5.75
C ALA A 81 9.58 -6.84 4.83
N VAL A 82 9.17 -8.04 4.38
CA VAL A 82 9.90 -8.83 3.38
C VAL A 82 10.05 -8.05 2.09
N LEU A 83 8.94 -7.53 1.56
CA LEU A 83 8.96 -6.79 0.29
C LEU A 83 9.84 -5.54 0.38
N ILE A 84 9.71 -4.76 1.46
CA ILE A 84 10.53 -3.56 1.66
C ILE A 84 12.00 -3.91 1.86
N LEU A 85 12.32 -5.04 2.50
CA LEU A 85 13.68 -5.54 2.62
C LEU A 85 14.27 -5.92 1.25
N GLU A 86 13.50 -6.57 0.38
CA GLU A 86 13.92 -6.86 -1.00
C GLU A 86 14.20 -5.57 -1.78
N ILE A 87 13.30 -4.60 -1.71
CA ILE A 87 13.49 -3.27 -2.30
C ILE A 87 14.76 -2.59 -1.77
N ALA A 88 14.98 -2.61 -0.46
CA ALA A 88 16.13 -1.98 0.17
C ALA A 88 17.47 -2.60 -0.24
N ARG A 89 17.49 -3.91 -0.53
CA ARG A 89 18.70 -4.61 -1.02
C ARG A 89 19.07 -4.21 -2.45
N VAL A 90 18.07 -3.91 -3.27
CA VAL A 90 18.27 -3.58 -4.70
C VAL A 90 18.41 -2.07 -4.92
N LEU A 91 17.54 -1.27 -4.30
CA LEU A 91 17.45 0.19 -4.45
C LEU A 91 17.15 0.87 -3.10
N PRO A 92 18.15 1.02 -2.21
CA PRO A 92 17.95 1.64 -0.90
C PRO A 92 17.59 3.13 -1.01
N GLY A 93 18.07 3.83 -2.04
CA GLY A 93 17.77 5.23 -2.29
C GLY A 93 16.34 5.48 -2.76
N LYS A 94 15.73 6.58 -2.32
CA LYS A 94 14.36 7.00 -2.67
C LYS A 94 14.24 7.55 -4.09
N ARG A 95 15.25 8.28 -4.56
CA ARG A 95 15.20 8.99 -5.83
C ARG A 95 14.99 8.03 -7.00
N ASN A 96 13.87 8.20 -7.70
CA ASN A 96 13.43 7.37 -8.82
C ASN A 96 13.35 5.88 -8.48
N ARG A 97 13.18 5.52 -7.19
CA ARG A 97 13.16 4.11 -6.76
C ARG A 97 12.13 3.31 -7.53
N TRP A 98 10.90 3.82 -7.57
CA TRP A 98 9.77 3.16 -8.22
C TRP A 98 9.93 3.07 -9.73
N LEU A 99 10.39 4.14 -10.38
CA LEU A 99 10.70 4.11 -11.80
C LEU A 99 11.79 3.08 -12.13
N LYS A 100 12.87 3.03 -11.34
CA LYS A 100 13.95 2.05 -11.52
C LYS A 100 13.49 0.62 -11.24
N LEU A 101 12.63 0.40 -10.24
CA LEU A 101 12.00 -0.89 -10.00
C LEU A 101 11.17 -1.32 -11.21
N ALA A 102 10.28 -0.46 -11.68
CA ALA A 102 9.43 -0.75 -12.83
C ALA A 102 10.23 -1.09 -14.10
N GLN A 103 11.33 -0.36 -14.35
CA GLN A 103 12.17 -0.56 -15.54
C GLN A 103 13.14 -1.73 -15.44
N ARG A 104 13.73 -1.98 -14.26
CA ARG A 104 14.89 -2.90 -14.11
C ARG A 104 14.61 -4.12 -13.24
N HIS A 105 13.57 -4.06 -12.42
CA HIS A 105 13.19 -5.11 -11.47
C HIS A 105 11.67 -5.32 -11.52
N ARG A 106 11.13 -5.47 -12.74
CA ARG A 106 9.70 -5.50 -13.01
C ARG A 106 8.91 -6.49 -12.14
N PRO A 107 9.35 -7.75 -11.91
CA PRO A 107 8.62 -8.66 -11.02
C PRO A 107 8.53 -8.16 -9.57
N LEU A 108 9.57 -7.47 -9.08
CA LEU A 108 9.55 -6.86 -7.75
C LEU A 108 8.60 -5.65 -7.71
N PHE A 109 8.54 -4.88 -8.79
CA PHE A 109 7.58 -3.78 -8.92
C PHE A 109 6.13 -4.27 -8.98
N GLU A 110 5.85 -5.33 -9.74
CA GLU A 110 4.52 -5.95 -9.82
C GLU A 110 4.05 -6.40 -8.44
N ARG A 111 4.91 -7.08 -7.66
CA ARG A 111 4.62 -7.44 -6.26
C ARG A 111 4.33 -6.22 -5.37
N THR A 112 4.93 -5.06 -5.65
CA THR A 112 4.60 -3.83 -4.90
C THR A 112 3.23 -3.27 -5.26
N ILE A 113 2.78 -3.42 -6.50
CA ILE A 113 1.43 -3.07 -6.91
C ILE A 113 0.42 -4.01 -6.26
N GLU A 114 0.69 -5.32 -6.28
CA GLU A 114 -0.17 -6.32 -5.65
C GLU A 114 -0.32 -6.07 -4.14
N LEU A 115 0.78 -5.77 -3.45
CA LEU A 115 0.78 -5.63 -2.00
C LEU A 115 0.28 -4.27 -1.51
N PHE A 116 0.70 -3.17 -2.15
CA PHE A 116 0.34 -1.81 -1.70
C PHE A 116 -0.88 -1.23 -2.42
N GLY A 117 -1.27 -1.82 -3.56
CA GLY A 117 -2.33 -1.31 -4.44
C GLY A 117 -1.86 -0.15 -5.31
N LEU A 118 -2.57 0.07 -6.43
CA LEU A 118 -2.31 1.21 -7.33
C LEU A 118 -2.58 2.56 -6.65
N GLU A 119 -3.54 2.61 -5.74
CA GLU A 119 -3.91 3.82 -5.00
C GLU A 119 -2.73 4.37 -4.17
N PHE A 120 -1.90 3.50 -3.59
CA PHE A 120 -0.68 3.91 -2.90
C PHE A 120 0.26 4.70 -3.82
N PHE A 121 0.40 4.26 -5.08
CA PHE A 121 1.26 4.94 -6.05
C PHE A 121 0.63 6.23 -6.58
N ARG A 122 -0.69 6.28 -6.69
CA ARG A 122 -1.40 7.51 -7.06
C ARG A 122 -1.21 8.59 -6.00
N ASP A 123 -1.39 8.25 -4.73
CA ASP A 123 -1.18 9.18 -3.60
C ASP A 123 0.28 9.62 -3.52
N LEU A 124 1.21 8.70 -3.77
CA LEU A 124 2.64 9.00 -3.86
C LEU A 124 2.95 10.01 -4.96
N LEU A 125 2.40 9.82 -6.18
CA LEU A 125 2.64 10.72 -7.31
C LEU A 125 1.95 12.07 -7.17
N ALA A 126 0.73 12.09 -6.61
CA ALA A 126 0.04 13.33 -6.27
C ALA A 126 0.87 14.21 -5.33
N GLY A 127 1.60 13.60 -4.39
CA GLY A 127 2.54 14.32 -3.51
C GLY A 127 3.74 14.96 -4.22
N TYR A 128 4.09 14.51 -5.42
CA TYR A 128 5.13 15.13 -6.26
C TYR A 128 4.57 16.14 -7.27
N GLY A 129 3.25 16.14 -7.51
CA GLY A 129 2.61 16.95 -8.55
C GLY A 129 2.95 16.48 -9.97
N ASP A 130 3.30 15.20 -10.13
CA ASP A 130 3.90 14.67 -11.36
C ASP A 130 3.04 13.54 -11.95
N PHE A 131 2.12 13.95 -12.84
CA PHE A 131 1.19 13.07 -13.57
C PHE A 131 1.57 12.89 -15.04
N GLU A 132 2.76 13.33 -15.44
CA GLU A 132 3.28 13.20 -16.81
C GLU A 132 4.65 12.50 -16.84
N SER A 133 5.06 11.91 -15.71
CA SER A 133 6.32 11.16 -15.64
C SER A 133 6.22 9.79 -16.32
N PRO A 134 7.37 9.23 -16.75
CA PRO A 134 7.42 7.84 -17.21
C PRO A 134 6.92 6.81 -16.19
N LEU A 135 6.93 7.14 -14.90
CA LEU A 135 6.36 6.26 -13.87
C LEU A 135 4.83 6.32 -13.87
N TRP A 136 4.25 7.50 -14.09
CA TRP A 136 2.81 7.65 -14.29
C TRP A 136 2.33 6.83 -15.48
N ASP A 137 2.99 6.94 -16.64
CA ASP A 137 2.64 6.16 -17.84
C ASP A 137 2.64 4.66 -17.59
N ILE A 138 3.65 4.17 -16.85
CA ILE A 138 3.70 2.76 -16.45
C ILE A 138 2.50 2.42 -15.57
N LEU A 139 2.23 3.19 -14.52
CA LEU A 139 1.12 2.92 -13.59
C LEU A 139 -0.24 3.01 -14.28
N ASP A 140 -0.42 3.93 -15.22
CA ASP A 140 -1.64 4.04 -16.00
C ASP A 140 -1.86 2.81 -16.90
N GLN A 141 -0.79 2.24 -17.46
CA GLN A 141 -0.88 0.94 -18.14
C GLN A 141 -1.35 -0.16 -17.19
N TYR A 142 -0.90 -0.23 -15.94
CA TYR A 142 -1.42 -1.21 -14.98
C TYR A 142 -2.90 -0.99 -14.65
N ARG A 143 -3.37 0.27 -14.67
CA ARG A 143 -4.77 0.64 -14.41
C ARG A 143 -5.70 0.27 -15.56
N VAL A 144 -5.35 0.68 -16.79
CA VAL A 144 -6.17 0.47 -17.99
C VAL A 144 -6.03 -0.96 -18.51
N ALA A 145 -4.84 -1.52 -18.33
CA ALA A 145 -4.34 -2.66 -19.07
C ALA A 145 -3.47 -3.57 -18.17
N PRO A 146 -4.01 -4.16 -17.09
CA PRO A 146 -3.23 -5.00 -16.18
C PRO A 146 -2.49 -6.13 -16.93
N PRO A 147 -1.21 -6.42 -16.66
CA PRO A 147 -0.44 -7.38 -17.46
C PRO A 147 -1.05 -8.78 -17.56
N TRP A 148 -1.70 -9.25 -16.51
CA TRP A 148 -2.37 -10.57 -16.50
C TRP A 148 -3.52 -10.67 -17.51
N THR A 149 -4.09 -9.53 -17.94
CA THR A 149 -5.16 -9.51 -18.95
C THR A 149 -4.65 -9.73 -20.38
N ALA A 150 -3.33 -9.65 -20.60
CA ALA A 150 -2.72 -9.88 -21.91
C ALA A 150 -2.56 -11.37 -22.27
N ARG A 151 -2.88 -12.28 -21.35
CA ARG A 151 -2.90 -13.73 -21.59
C ARG A 151 -3.89 -14.09 -22.71
N ALA A 152 -3.71 -15.22 -23.38
CA ALA A 152 -4.69 -15.73 -24.33
C ALA A 152 -6.04 -15.96 -23.63
N CYS A 153 -7.15 -15.67 -24.33
CA CYS A 153 -8.48 -15.92 -23.80
C CYS A 153 -8.84 -17.40 -23.86
N ASP A 154 -9.33 -17.95 -22.75
CA ASP A 154 -9.63 -19.39 -22.62
C ASP A 154 -10.88 -19.82 -23.41
N CYS A 155 -11.64 -18.88 -23.96
CA CYS A 155 -12.86 -19.15 -24.72
C CYS A 155 -12.61 -19.61 -26.17
N GLY A 156 -11.35 -19.72 -26.58
CA GLY A 156 -10.97 -20.19 -27.92
C GLY A 156 -11.06 -19.14 -29.04
N SER A 157 -11.27 -17.86 -28.70
CA SER A 157 -11.38 -16.76 -29.69
C SER A 157 -10.08 -16.42 -30.42
N GLY A 158 -8.94 -16.92 -29.94
CA GLY A 158 -7.60 -16.56 -30.44
C GLY A 158 -7.18 -15.12 -30.10
N ARG A 159 -7.98 -14.38 -29.34
CA ARG A 159 -7.68 -13.02 -28.86
C ARG A 159 -7.08 -13.06 -27.44
N SER A 160 -6.52 -11.94 -27.00
CA SER A 160 -6.16 -11.78 -25.59
C SER A 160 -7.42 -11.79 -24.70
N PHE A 161 -7.27 -12.15 -23.43
CA PHE A 161 -8.38 -12.12 -22.47
C PHE A 161 -8.98 -10.72 -22.36
N ARG A 162 -8.12 -9.69 -22.35
CA ARG A 162 -8.51 -8.27 -22.39
C ARG A 162 -9.45 -7.96 -23.55
N ASP A 163 -9.07 -8.36 -24.77
CA ASP A 163 -9.79 -7.97 -25.99
C ASP A 163 -10.97 -8.90 -26.33
N CYS A 164 -11.38 -9.75 -25.39
CA CYS A 164 -12.39 -10.78 -25.62
C CYS A 164 -13.42 -10.91 -24.51
N CYS A 165 -13.00 -11.29 -23.30
CA CYS A 165 -13.93 -11.67 -22.23
C CYS A 165 -13.85 -10.75 -21.01
N LEU A 166 -12.80 -9.91 -20.89
CA LEU A 166 -12.61 -9.04 -19.74
C LEU A 166 -13.79 -8.10 -19.48
N GLU A 167 -14.29 -7.38 -20.50
CA GLU A 167 -15.43 -6.47 -20.33
C GLU A 167 -16.68 -7.21 -19.83
N ARG A 168 -16.97 -8.37 -20.44
CA ARG A 168 -18.10 -9.22 -20.04
C ARG A 168 -17.97 -9.73 -18.61
N GLU A 169 -16.77 -10.16 -18.20
CA GLU A 169 -16.52 -10.61 -16.82
C GLU A 169 -16.61 -9.46 -15.82
N ASN A 170 -16.14 -8.26 -16.18
CA ASN A 170 -16.28 -7.07 -15.35
C ASN A 170 -17.74 -6.68 -15.16
N GLU A 171 -18.55 -6.66 -16.23
CA GLU A 171 -19.99 -6.39 -16.16
C GLU A 171 -20.71 -7.41 -15.27
N LEU A 172 -20.41 -8.70 -15.43
CA LEU A 172 -20.96 -9.76 -14.58
C LEU A 172 -20.60 -9.57 -13.11
N ALA A 173 -19.34 -9.22 -12.82
CA ALA A 173 -18.89 -8.95 -11.47
C ALA A 173 -19.63 -7.74 -10.86
N GLU A 174 -19.75 -6.63 -11.60
CA GLU A 174 -20.48 -5.44 -11.15
C GLU A 174 -21.96 -5.74 -10.88
N HIS A 175 -22.61 -6.55 -11.71
CA HIS A 175 -23.99 -6.99 -11.49
C HIS A 175 -24.15 -7.87 -10.25
N ILE A 176 -23.20 -8.77 -9.97
CA ILE A 176 -23.20 -9.58 -8.74
C ILE A 176 -23.08 -8.68 -7.51
N PHE A 177 -22.13 -7.73 -7.52
CA PHE A 177 -21.93 -6.80 -6.39
C PHE A 177 -23.08 -5.80 -6.22
N ALA A 178 -23.75 -5.40 -7.30
CA ALA A 178 -24.94 -4.54 -7.24
C ALA A 178 -26.18 -5.30 -6.75
N GLY A 179 -26.36 -6.57 -7.15
CA GLY A 179 -27.46 -7.42 -6.69
C GLY A 179 -27.38 -7.75 -5.20
N ASP A 180 -26.17 -7.92 -4.66
CA ASP A 180 -25.94 -8.12 -3.22
C ASP A 180 -26.19 -6.84 -2.38
N ALA A 181 -26.09 -5.66 -2.99
CA ALA A 181 -26.42 -4.39 -2.33
C ALA A 181 -27.93 -4.13 -2.23
N GLU A 182 -28.73 -4.66 -3.16
CA GLU A 182 -30.20 -4.55 -3.16
C GLU A 182 -30.90 -5.64 -2.34
N ALA A 183 -30.27 -6.79 -2.12
CA ALA A 183 -30.81 -7.88 -1.31
C ALA A 183 -30.61 -7.72 0.22
N GLY A 184 -29.93 -6.65 0.65
CA GLY A 184 -29.64 -6.35 2.05
C GLY A 184 -30.40 -5.14 2.64
N GLY A 185 -31.45 -4.67 1.97
CA GLY A 185 -32.33 -3.58 2.41
C GLY A 185 -33.53 -4.05 3.23
#